data_AF-A0A3D4FTP8-F1
#
_entry.id   AF-A0A3D4FTP8-F1
#
_cell.length_a   1.000
_cell.length_b   1.000
_cell.length_c   1.000
_cell.angle_alpha   90.00
_cell.angle_beta   90.00
_cell.angle_gamma   90.00
#
_symmetry.space_group_name_H-M   'P 1'
#
loop_
_entity.id
_entity.type
_entity.pdbx_description
1 polymer ?
#
loop_
_entity_poly.entity_id
_entity_poly.type
_entity_poly.pdbx_seq_one_letter_code
_entity_poly.pdbx_strand_id
1 'polypeptide(L)'
;MYDVIDQNVPYVLAGSIRDDGPLPDTVMDMVEAQEQYAAILKDAGLVLMLSTMLHSIGVGNMLPAWVRVVCVDINPSVVTKLGDRGSSQTAGIVTDVGLFLHQLEMQIGPEMAPGVIGGAAAQRTTSDD
;
A
#
# COMPACT_ATOMS: atom_id res chain seq x y z
N MET A 1 -0.14 -12.79 -2.01
CA MET A 1 -1.03 -13.62 -1.17
C MET A 1 -0.28 -14.57 -0.27
N TYR A 2 0.70 -15.36 -0.76
CA TYR A 2 1.50 -16.24 0.11
C TYR A 2 2.08 -15.50 1.33
N ASP A 3 2.87 -14.44 1.13
CA ASP A 3 3.48 -13.69 2.25
C ASP A 3 2.44 -13.02 3.16
N VAL A 4 1.30 -12.57 2.59
CA VAL A 4 0.19 -11.99 3.36
C VAL A 4 -0.36 -13.01 4.34
N ILE A 5 -0.54 -14.26 3.91
CA ILE A 5 -1.04 -15.35 4.75
C ILE A 5 0.02 -15.79 5.75
N ASP A 6 1.25 -16.04 5.28
CA ASP A 6 2.37 -16.50 6.12
C ASP A 6 2.68 -15.52 7.27
N GLN A 7 2.62 -14.22 6.99
CA GLN A 7 2.87 -13.15 7.96
C GLN A 7 1.60 -12.67 8.69
N ASN A 8 0.45 -13.33 8.48
CA ASN A 8 -0.84 -12.97 9.09
C ASN A 8 -1.24 -11.50 8.90
N VAL A 9 -0.97 -10.95 7.72
CA VAL A 9 -1.35 -9.57 7.38
C VAL A 9 -2.86 -9.55 7.09
N PRO A 10 -3.66 -8.71 7.78
CA PRO A 10 -5.07 -8.57 7.48
C PRO A 10 -5.28 -8.07 6.04
N TYR A 11 -6.19 -8.71 5.30
CA TYR A 11 -6.54 -8.32 3.94
C TYR A 11 -8.05 -8.43 3.72
N VAL A 12 -8.55 -7.67 2.74
CA VAL A 12 -9.93 -7.78 2.27
C VAL A 12 -9.92 -7.79 0.75
N LEU A 13 -10.52 -8.83 0.17
CA LEU A 13 -10.76 -8.93 -1.26
C LEU A 13 -12.19 -8.49 -1.54
N ALA A 14 -12.39 -7.19 -1.79
CA ALA A 14 -13.72 -6.69 -2.15
C ALA A 14 -14.02 -7.09 -3.61
N GLY A 15 -15.17 -7.72 -3.81
CA GLY A 15 -15.60 -8.19 -5.12
C GLY A 15 -16.01 -7.06 -6.07
N SER A 16 -16.21 -7.43 -7.33
CA SER A 16 -16.66 -6.53 -8.38
C SER A 16 -17.59 -7.23 -9.36
N ILE A 17 -18.35 -6.42 -10.13
CA ILE A 17 -19.21 -6.94 -11.21
C ILE A 17 -18.45 -7.64 -12.34
N ARG A 18 -17.11 -7.57 -12.34
CA ARG A 18 -16.25 -8.16 -13.36
C ARG A 18 -15.62 -9.46 -12.90
N ASP A 19 -15.91 -9.91 -11.68
CA ASP A 19 -15.25 -11.07 -11.11
C ASP A 19 -15.78 -12.35 -11.74
N ASP A 20 -14.85 -13.18 -12.23
CA ASP A 20 -15.15 -14.50 -12.75
C ASP A 20 -14.99 -15.54 -11.64
N GLY A 21 -16.10 -16.10 -11.14
CA GLY A 21 -16.12 -17.20 -10.18
C GLY A 21 -15.18 -16.95 -8.98
N PRO A 22 -15.37 -15.85 -8.25
CA PRO A 22 -14.38 -15.27 -7.35
C PRO A 22 -13.84 -16.28 -6.32
N LEU A 23 -12.63 -16.02 -5.82
CA LEU A 23 -12.04 -16.82 -4.75
C LEU A 23 -13.01 -16.88 -3.55
N PRO A 24 -13.00 -17.97 -2.76
CA PRO A 24 -13.87 -18.10 -1.59
C PRO A 24 -13.73 -16.93 -0.60
N ASP A 25 -12.54 -16.34 -0.53
CA ASP A 25 -12.20 -15.20 0.32
C ASP A 25 -12.76 -13.85 -0.18
N THR A 26 -13.28 -13.77 -1.41
CA THR A 26 -13.80 -12.53 -1.96
C THR A 26 -15.14 -12.17 -1.34
N VAL A 27 -15.20 -10.98 -0.76
CA VAL A 27 -16.41 -10.40 -0.17
C VAL A 27 -17.25 -9.76 -1.28
N MET A 28 -18.30 -10.46 -1.71
CA MET A 28 -19.20 -10.01 -2.79
C MET A 28 -20.27 -9.02 -2.31
N ASP A 29 -20.58 -9.00 -1.01
CA ASP A 29 -21.43 -7.96 -0.42
C ASP A 29 -20.61 -6.69 -0.23
N MET A 30 -20.99 -5.63 -0.95
CA MET A 30 -20.25 -4.36 -0.95
C MET A 30 -20.39 -3.58 0.35
N VAL A 31 -21.46 -3.77 1.12
CA VAL A 31 -21.62 -3.14 2.42
C VAL A 31 -20.64 -3.79 3.40
N GLU A 32 -20.63 -5.12 3.44
CA GLU A 32 -19.68 -5.89 4.26
C GLU A 32 -18.23 -5.59 3.87
N ALA A 33 -17.92 -5.57 2.58
CA ALA A 33 -16.57 -5.26 2.10
C ALA A 33 -16.11 -3.86 2.55
N GLN A 34 -17.01 -2.88 2.52
CA GLN A 34 -16.73 -1.52 2.98
C GLN A 34 -16.52 -1.47 4.50
N GLU A 35 -17.31 -2.19 5.29
CA GLU A 35 -17.14 -2.29 6.74
C GLU A 35 -15.79 -2.93 7.12
N GLN A 36 -15.41 -4.00 6.41
CA GLN A 36 -14.10 -4.64 6.62
C GLN A 36 -12.94 -3.73 6.20
N TYR A 37 -13.07 -2.98 5.09
CA TYR A 37 -12.10 -1.96 4.71
C TYR A 37 -11.94 -0.91 5.82
N ALA A 38 -13.05 -0.36 6.33
CA ALA A 38 -13.02 0.64 7.39
C ALA A 38 -12.36 0.11 8.67
N ALA A 39 -12.57 -1.16 9.00
CA ALA A 39 -11.95 -1.81 10.15
C ALA A 39 -10.41 -1.91 10.01
N ILE A 40 -9.90 -2.30 8.84
CA ILE A 40 -8.45 -2.38 8.58
C ILE A 40 -7.81 -1.00 8.49
N LEU A 41 -8.53 -0.01 7.97
CA LEU A 41 -8.05 1.36 7.85
C LEU A 41 -8.03 2.11 9.19
N LYS A 42 -8.66 1.56 10.23
CA LYS A 42 -8.65 2.13 11.57
C LYS A 42 -7.19 2.25 12.04
N ASP A 43 -6.79 3.47 12.40
CA ASP A 43 -5.44 3.83 12.86
C ASP A 43 -4.33 3.83 11.79
N ALA A 44 -4.68 3.73 10.50
CA ALA A 44 -3.71 3.87 9.42
C ALA A 44 -3.06 5.29 9.42
N GLY A 45 -1.74 5.36 9.53
CA GLY A 45 -0.98 6.63 9.44
C GLY A 45 -0.53 7.00 8.01
N LEU A 46 -0.55 6.02 7.12
CA LEU A 46 -0.17 6.13 5.71
C LEU A 46 -0.96 5.09 4.90
N VAL A 47 -1.43 5.46 3.73
CA VAL A 47 -2.01 4.54 2.74
C VAL A 47 -1.30 4.70 1.40
N LEU A 48 -0.82 3.58 0.85
CA LEU A 48 -0.23 3.49 -0.46
C LEU A 48 -1.25 2.90 -1.45
N MET A 49 -1.65 3.70 -2.43
CA MET A 49 -2.61 3.35 -3.48
C MET A 49 -1.87 3.04 -4.77
N LEU A 50 -1.93 1.78 -5.21
CA LEU A 50 -1.12 1.25 -6.31
C LEU A 50 -2.00 0.87 -7.50
N SER A 51 -2.08 1.76 -8.49
CA SER A 51 -2.68 1.52 -9.83
C SER A 51 -4.08 0.89 -9.82
N THR A 52 -4.96 1.34 -8.91
CA THR A 52 -6.34 0.85 -8.80
C THR A 52 -7.33 1.98 -8.59
N MET A 53 -7.98 2.46 -9.66
CA MET A 53 -8.86 3.63 -9.57
C MET A 53 -10.01 3.44 -8.56
N LEU A 54 -10.78 2.35 -8.65
CA LEU A 54 -12.01 2.19 -7.87
C LEU A 54 -11.73 1.95 -6.38
N HIS A 55 -10.79 1.06 -6.06
CA HIS A 55 -10.41 0.82 -4.66
C HIS A 55 -9.74 2.05 -4.05
N SER A 56 -8.86 2.75 -4.79
CA SER A 56 -8.21 3.96 -4.28
C SER A 56 -9.21 5.06 -3.95
N ILE A 57 -10.20 5.29 -4.83
CA ILE A 57 -11.27 6.27 -4.57
C ILE A 57 -12.15 5.82 -3.39
N GLY A 58 -12.51 4.53 -3.32
CA GLY A 58 -13.29 3.99 -2.20
C GLY A 58 -12.58 4.19 -0.87
N VAL A 59 -11.32 3.76 -0.77
CA VAL A 59 -10.45 3.94 0.40
C VAL A 59 -10.31 5.43 0.73
N GLY A 60 -10.02 6.28 -0.25
CA GLY A 60 -9.88 7.72 -0.06
C GLY A 60 -11.11 8.38 0.59
N ASN A 61 -12.32 7.86 0.37
CA ASN A 61 -13.54 8.38 0.99
C ASN A 61 -13.72 7.96 2.45
N MET A 62 -13.08 6.86 2.86
CA MET A 62 -13.14 6.35 4.22
C MET A 62 -12.02 6.90 5.09
N LEU A 63 -10.99 7.51 4.48
CA LEU A 63 -9.83 8.03 5.20
C LEU A 63 -10.11 9.39 5.85
N PRO A 64 -9.73 9.58 7.12
CA PRO A 64 -9.71 10.91 7.71
C PRO A 64 -8.58 11.76 7.13
N ALA A 65 -8.75 13.08 7.16
CA ALA A 65 -7.87 14.03 6.48
C ALA A 65 -6.40 14.06 6.95
N TRP A 66 -6.10 13.50 8.14
CA TRP A 66 -4.73 13.44 8.67
C TRP A 66 -3.91 12.26 8.15
N VAL A 67 -4.54 11.30 7.47
CA VAL A 67 -3.82 10.14 6.93
C VAL A 67 -3.03 10.58 5.71
N ARG A 68 -1.73 10.26 5.69
CA ARG A 68 -0.90 10.49 4.51
C ARG A 68 -1.29 9.53 3.41
N VAL A 69 -1.42 10.02 2.19
CA VAL A 69 -1.78 9.19 1.04
C VAL A 69 -0.71 9.31 -0.02
N VAL A 70 -0.25 8.19 -0.55
CA VAL A 70 0.60 8.16 -1.74
C VAL A 70 -0.20 7.43 -2.82
N CYS A 71 -0.51 8.14 -3.90
CA CYS A 71 -1.22 7.56 -5.05
C CYS A 71 -0.28 7.44 -6.23
N VAL A 72 -0.08 6.21 -6.70
CA VAL A 72 0.76 5.89 -7.86
C VAL A 72 -0.13 5.27 -8.92
N ASP A 73 -0.29 5.97 -10.04
CA ASP A 73 -1.09 5.48 -11.18
C ASP A 73 -0.52 6.05 -12.47
N ILE A 74 -0.48 5.27 -13.54
CA ILE A 74 0.01 5.73 -14.84
C ILE A 74 -0.98 6.71 -15.51
N ASN A 75 -2.26 6.65 -15.13
CA ASN A 75 -3.30 7.54 -15.64
C ASN A 75 -3.38 8.81 -14.77
N PRO A 76 -3.01 9.98 -15.30
CA PRO A 76 -3.05 11.23 -14.53
C PRO A 76 -4.46 11.57 -14.01
N SER A 77 -5.51 11.11 -14.70
CA SER A 77 -6.89 11.38 -14.28
C SER A 77 -7.26 10.70 -12.95
N VAL A 78 -6.65 9.56 -12.61
CA VAL A 78 -6.85 8.90 -11.31
C VAL A 78 -6.22 9.74 -10.20
N VAL A 79 -4.97 10.17 -10.45
CA VAL A 79 -4.20 10.98 -9.51
C VAL A 79 -4.89 12.31 -9.24
N THR A 80 -5.35 13.02 -10.28
CA THR A 80 -6.13 14.26 -10.13
C THR A 80 -7.39 14.06 -9.29
N LYS A 81 -8.19 13.02 -9.59
CA LYS A 81 -9.42 12.73 -8.85
C LYS A 81 -9.21 12.47 -7.35
N LEU A 82 -8.06 11.95 -6.97
CA LEU A 82 -7.70 11.73 -5.57
C LEU A 82 -7.10 12.99 -4.92
N GLY A 83 -6.32 13.77 -5.68
CA GLY A 83 -5.80 15.07 -5.23
C GLY A 83 -6.90 16.08 -4.93
N ASP A 84 -7.98 16.09 -5.71
CA ASP A 84 -9.10 17.04 -5.55
C ASP A 84 -9.94 16.82 -4.29
N ARG A 85 -9.78 15.68 -3.59
CA ARG A 85 -10.59 15.33 -2.40
C ARG A 85 -10.05 15.91 -1.10
N GLY A 86 -9.25 16.98 -1.16
CA GLY A 86 -8.94 17.83 -0.01
C GLY A 86 -7.88 17.28 0.95
N SER A 87 -7.23 16.16 0.60
CA SER A 87 -6.02 15.74 1.31
C SER A 87 -4.85 16.60 0.83
N SER A 88 -4.56 17.67 1.57
CA SER A 88 -3.29 18.39 1.49
C SER A 88 -2.08 17.48 1.77
N GLN A 89 -2.33 16.23 2.18
CA GLN A 89 -1.37 15.19 2.51
C GLN A 89 -1.27 14.09 1.42
N THR A 90 -1.87 14.28 0.23
CA THR A 90 -1.77 13.33 -0.88
C THR A 90 -0.58 13.65 -1.78
N ALA A 91 0.39 12.73 -1.84
CA ALA A 91 1.43 12.72 -2.86
C ALA A 91 0.95 11.91 -4.08
N GLY A 92 0.66 12.59 -5.19
CA GLY A 92 0.29 11.98 -6.45
C GLY A 92 1.50 11.78 -7.37
N ILE A 93 1.73 10.55 -7.84
CA ILE A 93 2.86 10.20 -8.70
C ILE A 93 2.32 9.54 -9.97
N VAL A 94 2.47 10.22 -11.11
CA VAL A 94 2.05 9.69 -12.41
C VAL A 94 3.19 8.89 -13.03
N THR A 95 3.18 7.57 -12.86
CA THR A 95 4.24 6.67 -13.35
C THR A 95 3.74 5.22 -13.45
N ASP A 96 4.55 4.36 -14.07
CA ASP A 96 4.35 2.91 -14.00
C ASP A 96 4.56 2.40 -12.56
N VAL A 97 3.62 1.60 -12.06
CA VAL A 97 3.61 1.13 -10.68
C VAL A 97 4.71 0.10 -10.40
N GLY A 98 5.08 -0.71 -11.40
CA GLY A 98 6.17 -1.68 -11.28
C GLY A 98 7.52 -0.98 -11.14
N LEU A 99 7.77 0.04 -11.97
CA LEU A 99 8.96 0.88 -11.87
C LEU A 99 9.03 1.60 -10.52
N PHE A 100 7.91 2.15 -10.04
CA PHE A 100 7.85 2.78 -8.72
C PHE A 100 8.22 1.81 -7.60
N LEU A 101 7.64 0.61 -7.58
CA LEU A 101 7.92 -0.38 -6.55
C LEU A 101 9.37 -0.86 -6.58
N HIS A 102 9.94 -1.08 -7.76
CA HIS A 102 11.34 -1.45 -7.91
C HIS A 102 12.29 -0.35 -7.41
N GLN A 103 11.99 0.91 -7.73
CA GLN A 103 12.77 2.04 -7.20
C GLN A 103 12.61 2.16 -5.68
N LEU A 104 11.38 2.01 -5.17
CA LEU A 104 11.11 2.06 -3.74
C LEU A 104 11.90 0.98 -3.00
N GLU A 105 11.87 -0.27 -3.48
CA GLU A 105 12.64 -1.40 -2.96
C GLU A 105 14.14 -1.06 -2.83
N MET A 106 14.75 -0.51 -3.89
CA MET A 106 16.16 -0.11 -3.86
C MET A 106 16.45 0.98 -2.83
N GLN A 107 15.50 1.89 -2.58
CA GLN A 107 15.66 2.98 -1.60
C GLN A 107 15.41 2.53 -0.16
N ILE A 108 14.55 1.53 0.05
CA ILE A 108 14.22 0.98 1.39
C ILE A 108 14.99 -0.29 1.73
N GLY A 109 16.04 -0.61 0.96
CA GLY A 109 16.83 -1.85 1.02
C GLY A 109 17.34 -2.26 2.42
N PRO A 110 18.09 -3.37 2.53
CA PRO A 110 18.03 -4.39 3.60
C PRO A 110 18.12 -3.97 5.08
N GLU A 111 18.39 -2.72 5.43
CA GLU A 111 18.32 -2.21 6.80
C GLU A 111 16.89 -2.21 7.39
N MET A 112 15.84 -2.30 6.57
CA MET A 112 14.44 -2.17 7.02
C MET A 112 13.56 -3.41 6.74
N ALA A 113 14.12 -4.52 6.27
CA ALA A 113 13.36 -5.75 6.03
C ALA A 113 13.05 -6.47 7.36
N PRO A 114 11.80 -6.87 7.65
CA PRO A 114 11.48 -7.70 8.81
C PRO A 114 12.29 -9.01 8.74
N GLY A 115 13.26 -9.18 9.64
CA GLY A 115 14.11 -10.37 9.72
C GLY A 115 15.62 -10.13 9.57
N VAL A 116 16.07 -8.92 9.22
CA VAL A 116 17.52 -8.58 9.20
C VAL A 116 17.91 -7.85 10.48
N ILE A 117 17.89 -8.55 11.61
CA ILE A 117 18.55 -8.09 12.83
C ILE A 117 19.77 -8.99 13.07
N GLY A 118 20.96 -8.47 12.78
CA GLY A 118 22.23 -9.03 13.25
C GLY A 118 23.22 -9.40 12.16
N GLY A 119 24.15 -8.48 11.87
CA GLY A 119 25.29 -8.78 11.01
C GLY A 119 26.30 -7.66 10.76
N ALA A 120 26.32 -6.59 11.56
CA ALA A 120 27.38 -5.59 11.48
C ALA A 120 28.09 -5.48 12.83
N ALA A 121 29.01 -6.42 13.09
CA ALA A 121 30.01 -6.25 14.14
C ALA A 121 31.35 -6.83 13.69
N ALA A 122 32.35 -5.93 13.71
CA ALA A 122 33.79 -6.17 13.79
C ALA A 122 34.55 -6.55 12.50
N GLN A 123 35.07 -5.53 11.83
CA GLN A 123 36.49 -5.48 11.47
C GLN A 123 37.01 -4.05 11.71
N ARG A 124 37.39 -3.78 12.97
CA ARG A 124 38.42 -2.79 13.30
C ARG A 124 39.69 -3.57 13.58
N THR A 125 40.65 -3.51 12.68
CA THR A 125 42.08 -3.74 12.93
C THR A 125 42.81 -2.74 12.04
N THR A 126 43.01 -1.52 12.55
CA THR A 126 44.32 -1.02 13.02
C THR A 126 45.39 -1.14 11.94
N SER A 127 45.47 -0.10 11.11
CA SER A 127 46.71 0.36 10.52
C SER A 127 47.55 1.00 11.62
N ASP A 128 48.59 0.31 12.05
CA ASP A 128 49.81 0.88 12.63
C ASP A 128 50.91 -0.18 12.41
N ASP A 129 52.09 0.32 11.98
CA ASP A 129 53.30 -0.34 11.44
C ASP A 129 53.35 -0.67 9.93
#